data_AF-A0A6C0D5E5-F1
#
_entry.id   AF-A0A6C0D5E5-F1
#
_cell.length_a   1.000
_cell.length_b   1.000
_cell.length_c   1.000
_cell.angle_alpha   90.00
_cell.angle_beta   90.00
_cell.angle_gamma   90.00
#
_symmetry.space_group_name_H-M   'P 1'
#
loop_
_entity.id
_entity.type
_entity.pdbx_description
1 polymer ?
#
loop_
_entity_poly.entity_id
_entity_poly.type
_entity_poly.pdbx_seq_one_letter_code
_entity_poly.pdbx_strand_id
1 'polypeptide(L)'
;MTDTIHLEGYSTNFRKQKIYCFGDVSVLDKMYSGLLNMYSEEILKTHKTVLLFSDSYVKHNPKWVKNVFTDAMFRIKDSKDLQLAYTYIQHCAKPLIIVWYCSEIPQVVFNNLNSTKEDITLITGGMNPRYDYSSIFFTTKTSYDEIFPVLSTRVKNIDIKSVLSETKGADVSLVYNTGSLYWFDYNSIQGIAPIINYKQASDYLRSLAEALEFKE
;
A
#
# COMPACT_ATOMS: atom_id res chain seq x y z
N MET A 1 28.68 -1.85 18.44
CA MET A 1 27.91 -2.72 17.54
C MET A 1 26.94 -1.81 16.81
N THR A 2 27.29 -1.42 15.60
CA THR A 2 26.43 -0.64 14.70
C THR A 2 25.54 -1.65 13.98
N ASP A 3 24.29 -1.78 14.45
CA ASP A 3 23.29 -2.60 13.78
C ASP A 3 22.96 -1.94 12.44
N THR A 4 23.60 -2.40 11.37
CA THR A 4 23.26 -2.02 10.00
C THR A 4 21.89 -2.59 9.68
N ILE A 5 20.90 -1.71 9.60
CA ILE A 5 19.54 -2.08 9.19
C ILE A 5 19.56 -2.30 7.68
N HIS A 6 19.47 -3.55 7.25
CA HIS A 6 19.26 -3.88 5.84
C HIS A 6 17.76 -3.90 5.53
N LEU A 7 17.29 -2.86 4.85
CA LEU A 7 15.91 -2.75 4.38
C LEU A 7 15.84 -3.05 2.88
N GLU A 8 15.13 -4.11 2.51
CA GLU A 8 14.95 -4.51 1.11
C GLU A 8 13.81 -3.74 0.42
N GLY A 9 13.89 -3.63 -0.91
CA GLY A 9 12.81 -3.05 -1.70
C GLY A 9 11.60 -3.99 -1.75
N TYR A 10 10.42 -3.44 -1.56
CA TYR A 10 9.18 -4.21 -1.58
C TYR A 10 8.92 -4.76 -2.99
N SER A 11 9.11 -6.08 -3.14
CA SER A 11 8.98 -6.81 -4.40
C SER A 11 7.92 -7.91 -4.34
N THR A 12 7.14 -7.97 -3.25
CA THR A 12 6.11 -9.01 -3.08
C THR A 12 4.98 -8.84 -4.09
N ASN A 13 4.50 -9.95 -4.64
CA ASN A 13 3.34 -9.95 -5.52
C ASN A 13 2.09 -9.47 -4.77
N PHE A 14 1.41 -8.45 -5.31
CA PHE A 14 0.20 -7.88 -4.74
C PHE A 14 -1.05 -8.78 -4.85
N ARG A 15 -1.00 -9.85 -5.65
CA ARG A 15 -2.11 -10.80 -5.81
C ARG A 15 -2.48 -11.46 -4.47
N LYS A 16 -3.78 -11.52 -4.18
CA LYS A 16 -4.36 -12.10 -2.94
C LYS A 16 -3.96 -11.39 -1.64
N GLN A 17 -3.38 -10.19 -1.74
CA GLN A 17 -2.98 -9.45 -0.56
C GLN A 17 -4.12 -8.59 0.01
N LYS A 18 -4.09 -8.42 1.33
CA LYS A 18 -4.86 -7.38 2.03
C LYS A 18 -3.92 -6.25 2.38
N ILE A 19 -4.00 -5.17 1.62
CA ILE A 19 -3.11 -4.02 1.69
C ILE A 19 -3.82 -2.87 2.39
N TYR A 20 -3.16 -2.31 3.41
CA TYR A 20 -3.61 -1.11 4.11
C TYR A 20 -2.68 0.06 3.83
N CYS A 21 -3.21 1.15 3.31
CA CYS A 21 -2.53 2.43 3.19
C CYS A 21 -2.77 3.24 4.46
N PHE A 22 -1.72 3.51 5.23
CA PHE A 22 -1.81 4.30 6.44
C PHE A 22 -1.68 5.80 6.13
N GLY A 23 -2.70 6.58 6.47
CA GLY A 23 -2.65 8.02 6.36
C GLY A 23 -4.02 8.69 6.21
N ASP A 24 -3.99 10.01 6.14
CA ASP A 24 -5.17 10.82 5.84
C ASP A 24 -5.52 10.81 4.35
N VAL A 25 -6.70 11.34 4.02
CA VAL A 25 -7.28 11.39 2.67
C VAL A 25 -6.33 11.99 1.64
N SER A 26 -5.59 13.04 2.00
CA SER A 26 -4.69 13.75 1.08
C SER A 26 -3.49 12.90 0.67
N VAL A 27 -3.07 12.02 1.58
CA VAL A 27 -1.96 11.11 1.39
C VAL A 27 -2.41 9.80 0.71
N LEU A 28 -3.59 9.30 1.07
CA LEU A 28 -4.17 8.07 0.50
C LEU A 28 -4.32 8.13 -1.02
N ASP A 29 -4.66 9.29 -1.58
CA ASP A 29 -4.75 9.48 -3.03
C ASP A 29 -3.45 9.16 -3.76
N LYS A 30 -2.31 9.64 -3.23
CA LYS A 30 -0.99 9.35 -3.78
C LYS A 30 -0.68 7.86 -3.68
N MET A 31 -0.98 7.26 -2.53
CA MET A 31 -0.68 5.85 -2.28
C MET A 31 -1.49 4.92 -3.17
N TYR A 32 -2.81 5.14 -3.30
CA TYR A 32 -3.65 4.33 -4.18
C TYR A 32 -3.25 4.48 -5.63
N SER A 33 -2.96 5.71 -6.09
CA SER A 33 -2.47 5.93 -7.45
C SER A 33 -1.17 5.18 -7.70
N GLY A 34 -0.20 5.25 -6.78
CA GLY A 34 1.09 4.56 -6.94
C GLY A 34 0.95 3.04 -6.91
N LEU A 35 0.16 2.48 -5.98
CA LEU A 35 -0.10 1.05 -5.91
C LEU A 35 -0.81 0.53 -7.16
N LEU A 36 -1.82 1.26 -7.66
CA LEU A 36 -2.56 0.85 -8.85
C LEU A 36 -1.70 0.91 -10.11
N ASN A 37 -0.79 1.88 -10.20
CA ASN A 37 0.15 1.97 -11.31
C ASN A 37 1.21 0.85 -11.31
N MET A 38 1.46 0.19 -10.16
CA MET A 38 2.33 -1.00 -10.13
C MET A 38 1.71 -2.22 -10.79
N TYR A 39 0.38 -2.26 -10.90
CA TYR A 39 -0.26 -3.31 -11.65
C TYR A 39 0.03 -3.09 -13.13
N SER A 40 0.66 -4.08 -13.75
CA SER A 40 0.84 -4.08 -15.20
C SER A 40 -0.51 -4.08 -15.90
N GLU A 41 -0.57 -3.50 -17.10
CA GLU A 41 -1.77 -3.56 -17.95
C GLU A 41 -2.26 -5.00 -18.17
N GLU A 42 -1.37 -5.99 -18.10
CA GLU A 42 -1.69 -7.40 -18.22
C GLU A 42 -2.49 -7.94 -17.02
N ILE A 43 -2.13 -7.52 -15.80
CA ILE A 43 -2.91 -7.87 -14.60
C ILE A 43 -4.28 -7.19 -14.67
N LEU A 44 -4.35 -5.93 -15.12
CA LEU A 44 -5.62 -5.23 -15.33
C LEU A 44 -6.51 -5.86 -16.42
N LYS A 45 -5.94 -6.58 -17.39
CA LYS A 45 -6.72 -7.32 -18.41
C LYS A 45 -7.28 -8.65 -17.90
N THR A 46 -6.58 -9.28 -16.95
CA THR A 46 -6.94 -10.59 -16.39
C THR A 46 -7.83 -10.47 -15.14
N HIS A 47 -7.67 -9.40 -14.37
CA HIS A 47 -8.46 -9.10 -13.18
C HIS A 47 -9.56 -8.08 -13.52
N LYS A 48 -10.57 -7.99 -12.67
CA LYS A 48 -11.50 -6.86 -12.67
C LYS A 48 -11.21 -5.93 -11.51
N THR A 49 -11.18 -4.63 -11.78
CA THR A 49 -10.98 -3.60 -10.76
C THR A 49 -12.32 -3.05 -10.32
N VAL A 50 -12.61 -3.18 -9.02
CA VAL A 50 -13.84 -2.68 -8.39
C VAL A 50 -13.48 -1.58 -7.41
N LEU A 51 -14.02 -0.39 -7.62
CA LEU A 51 -13.86 0.75 -6.73
C LEU A 51 -15.11 0.92 -5.86
N LEU A 52 -14.93 1.06 -4.56
CA LEU A 52 -16.03 1.36 -3.63
C LEU A 52 -15.75 2.68 -2.89
N PHE A 53 -16.71 3.61 -2.93
CA PHE A 53 -16.64 4.92 -2.29
C PHE A 53 -17.66 5.01 -1.15
N SER A 54 -17.24 5.45 0.04
CA SER A 54 -18.18 5.79 1.13
C SER A 54 -18.82 7.14 0.89
N ASP A 55 -20.01 7.35 1.46
CA ASP A 55 -20.68 8.65 1.48
C ASP A 55 -19.83 9.77 2.09
N SER A 56 -19.03 9.47 3.12
CA SER A 56 -18.08 10.42 3.71
C SER A 56 -17.02 10.93 2.71
N TYR A 57 -16.84 10.21 1.61
CA TYR A 57 -15.92 10.53 0.52
C TYR A 57 -16.63 10.78 -0.82
N VAL A 58 -17.97 10.77 -0.89
CA VAL A 58 -18.69 10.99 -2.16
C VAL A 58 -18.44 12.39 -2.74
N LYS A 59 -18.11 13.37 -1.88
CA LYS A 59 -17.70 14.73 -2.31
C LYS A 59 -16.21 14.81 -2.66
N HIS A 60 -15.40 13.87 -2.18
CA HIS A 60 -14.01 13.76 -2.55
C HIS A 60 -13.96 13.09 -3.93
N ASN A 61 -13.51 13.81 -4.95
CA ASN A 61 -13.43 13.29 -6.32
C ASN A 61 -11.96 13.14 -6.71
N PRO A 62 -11.30 12.05 -6.29
CA PRO A 62 -9.87 11.90 -6.51
C PRO A 62 -9.53 11.89 -8.00
N LYS A 63 -8.58 12.74 -8.40
CA LYS A 63 -8.18 12.84 -9.81
C LYS A 63 -7.59 11.52 -10.34
N TRP A 64 -6.94 10.74 -9.48
CA TRP A 64 -6.30 9.47 -9.86
C TRP A 64 -7.30 8.44 -10.39
N VAL A 65 -8.56 8.49 -9.95
CA VAL A 65 -9.61 7.57 -10.41
C VAL A 65 -9.84 7.65 -11.92
N LYS A 66 -9.63 8.84 -12.52
CA LYS A 66 -9.76 9.03 -13.97
C LYS A 66 -8.67 8.33 -14.76
N ASN A 67 -7.55 8.03 -14.13
CA ASN A 67 -6.37 7.41 -14.76
C ASN A 67 -6.32 5.90 -14.53
N VAL A 68 -7.30 5.33 -13.82
CA VAL A 68 -7.35 3.90 -13.51
C VAL A 68 -8.51 3.25 -14.24
N PHE A 69 -8.21 2.19 -14.98
CA PHE A 69 -9.25 1.35 -15.57
C PHE A 69 -10.06 0.68 -14.46
N THR A 70 -11.37 0.93 -14.47
CA THR A 70 -12.31 0.46 -13.45
C THR A 70 -13.46 -0.28 -14.13
N ASP A 71 -13.64 -1.55 -13.80
CA ASP A 71 -14.74 -2.38 -14.33
C ASP A 71 -16.08 -2.07 -13.67
N ALA A 72 -16.06 -1.73 -12.38
CA ALA A 72 -17.26 -1.35 -11.64
C ALA A 72 -16.92 -0.35 -10.53
N MET A 73 -17.81 0.63 -10.34
CA MET A 73 -17.70 1.63 -9.30
C MET A 73 -19.00 1.68 -8.50
N PHE A 74 -18.90 1.51 -7.19
CA PHE A 74 -20.02 1.59 -6.26
C PHE A 74 -19.84 2.80 -5.34
N ARG A 75 -20.89 3.60 -5.19
CA ARG A 75 -20.96 4.66 -4.18
C ARG A 75 -21.91 4.19 -3.10
N ILE A 76 -21.37 3.83 -1.94
CA ILE A 76 -22.11 3.25 -0.82
C ILE A 76 -22.62 4.39 0.05
N LYS A 77 -23.94 4.61 0.04
CA LYS A 77 -24.61 5.52 0.96
C LYS A 77 -25.30 4.79 2.10
N ASP A 78 -25.78 3.59 1.83
CA ASP A 78 -26.48 2.76 2.80
C ASP A 78 -26.16 1.26 2.66
N SER A 79 -26.80 0.46 3.51
CA SER A 79 -26.62 -1.00 3.53
C SER A 79 -27.11 -1.69 2.25
N LYS A 80 -28.05 -1.11 1.50
CA LYS A 80 -28.54 -1.68 0.24
C LYS A 80 -27.50 -1.51 -0.87
N ASP A 81 -26.87 -0.33 -0.95
CA ASP A 81 -25.76 -0.08 -1.87
C ASP A 81 -24.60 -1.02 -1.58
N LEU A 82 -24.28 -1.20 -0.29
CA LEU A 82 -23.26 -2.15 0.15
C LEU A 82 -23.61 -3.59 -0.26
N GLN A 83 -24.87 -4.01 -0.06
CA GLN A 83 -25.33 -5.35 -0.44
C GLN A 83 -25.25 -5.55 -1.96
N LEU A 84 -25.58 -4.54 -2.76
CA LEU A 84 -25.45 -4.58 -4.22
C LEU A 84 -23.98 -4.76 -4.63
N ALA A 85 -23.08 -3.95 -4.07
CA ALA A 85 -21.64 -4.04 -4.36
C ALA A 85 -21.08 -5.40 -3.96
N TYR A 86 -21.48 -5.90 -2.79
CA TYR A 86 -21.05 -7.20 -2.29
C TYR A 86 -21.57 -8.36 -3.16
N THR A 87 -22.82 -8.29 -3.61
CA THR A 87 -23.41 -9.26 -4.55
C THR A 87 -22.61 -9.29 -5.86
N TYR A 88 -22.23 -8.13 -6.40
CA TYR A 88 -21.37 -8.05 -7.59
C TYR A 88 -20.00 -8.73 -7.35
N ILE A 89 -19.37 -8.47 -6.21
CA ILE A 89 -18.08 -9.05 -5.83
C ILE A 89 -18.17 -10.59 -5.77
N GLN A 90 -19.21 -11.11 -5.11
CA GLN A 90 -19.42 -12.55 -4.94
C GLN A 90 -19.66 -13.27 -6.27
N HIS A 91 -20.42 -12.68 -7.18
CA HIS A 91 -20.79 -13.32 -8.44
C HIS A 91 -19.86 -13.01 -9.61
N CYS A 92 -18.83 -12.19 -9.40
CA CYS A 92 -17.84 -11.94 -10.45
C CYS A 92 -17.00 -13.21 -10.70
N ALA A 93 -16.91 -13.66 -11.96
CA ALA A 93 -16.15 -14.87 -12.30
C ALA A 93 -14.63 -14.65 -12.37
N LYS A 94 -14.18 -13.43 -12.70
CA LYS A 94 -12.75 -13.09 -12.83
C LYS A 94 -12.12 -12.74 -11.48
N PRO A 95 -10.81 -12.92 -11.28
CA PRO A 95 -10.09 -12.38 -10.12
C PRO A 95 -10.37 -10.89 -9.91
N LEU A 96 -10.37 -10.43 -8.65
CA LEU A 96 -10.77 -9.06 -8.31
C LEU A 96 -9.65 -8.27 -7.64
N ILE A 97 -9.51 -7.02 -8.06
CA ILE A 97 -8.80 -5.99 -7.31
C ILE A 97 -9.87 -5.06 -6.75
N ILE A 98 -10.00 -5.03 -5.44
CA ILE A 98 -10.97 -4.19 -4.73
C ILE A 98 -10.22 -3.03 -4.12
N VAL A 99 -10.55 -1.80 -4.55
CA VAL A 99 -10.10 -0.59 -3.87
C VAL A 99 -11.25 -0.05 -3.04
N TRP A 100 -11.12 -0.20 -1.73
CA TRP A 100 -12.06 0.28 -0.75
C TRP A 100 -11.69 1.71 -0.33
N TYR A 101 -12.11 2.68 -1.14
CA TYR A 101 -12.01 4.11 -0.90
C TYR A 101 -13.18 4.59 -0.02
N CYS A 102 -13.36 3.94 1.11
CA CYS A 102 -14.52 4.15 1.96
C CYS A 102 -14.05 4.27 3.41
N SER A 103 -14.94 4.69 4.29
CA SER A 103 -14.77 4.50 5.72
C SER A 103 -14.53 3.02 6.02
N GLU A 104 -14.21 2.73 7.27
CA GLU A 104 -13.91 1.38 7.75
C GLU A 104 -14.81 0.28 7.14
N ILE A 105 -14.16 -0.76 6.58
CA ILE A 105 -14.85 -1.93 6.03
C ILE A 105 -15.63 -2.61 7.17
N PRO A 106 -16.93 -2.92 7.02
CA PRO A 106 -17.63 -3.72 8.02
C PRO A 106 -16.96 -5.08 8.21
N GLN A 107 -16.77 -5.50 9.47
CA GLN A 107 -16.02 -6.72 9.81
C GLN A 107 -16.55 -7.97 9.10
N VAL A 108 -17.88 -8.10 8.98
CA VAL A 108 -18.53 -9.20 8.27
C VAL A 108 -18.11 -9.24 6.80
N VAL A 109 -18.04 -8.07 6.13
CA VAL A 109 -17.59 -7.98 4.74
C VAL A 109 -16.11 -8.37 4.66
N PHE A 110 -15.26 -7.81 5.52
CA PHE A 110 -13.82 -8.08 5.52
C PHE A 110 -13.48 -9.57 5.69
N ASN A 111 -14.20 -10.25 6.58
CA ASN A 111 -14.02 -11.68 6.81
C ASN A 111 -14.52 -12.50 5.61
N ASN A 112 -15.66 -12.11 5.03
CA ASN A 112 -16.25 -12.87 3.94
C ASN A 112 -15.55 -12.69 2.59
N LEU A 113 -14.82 -11.60 2.37
CA LEU A 113 -14.04 -11.40 1.15
C LEU A 113 -13.05 -12.57 0.91
N ASN A 114 -12.51 -13.17 1.97
CA ASN A 114 -11.59 -14.30 1.84
C ASN A 114 -12.29 -15.66 1.80
N SER A 115 -13.49 -15.80 2.40
CA SER A 115 -14.20 -17.08 2.42
C SER A 115 -15.00 -17.34 1.15
N THR A 116 -15.40 -16.27 0.45
CA THR A 116 -16.27 -16.38 -0.73
C THR A 116 -15.51 -16.52 -2.04
N LYS A 117 -14.25 -16.08 -2.09
CA LYS A 117 -13.45 -16.11 -3.31
C LYS A 117 -11.95 -16.06 -3.02
N GLU A 118 -11.21 -17.03 -3.55
CA GLU A 118 -9.79 -17.21 -3.24
C GLU A 118 -8.83 -16.22 -3.95
N ASP A 119 -9.34 -15.36 -4.83
CA ASP A 119 -8.51 -14.51 -5.69
C ASP A 119 -8.99 -13.05 -5.69
N ILE A 120 -8.99 -12.48 -4.48
CA ILE A 120 -9.27 -11.06 -4.23
C ILE A 120 -8.02 -10.40 -3.67
N THR A 121 -7.55 -9.35 -4.33
CA THR A 121 -6.67 -8.36 -3.71
C THR A 121 -7.52 -7.22 -3.17
N LEU A 122 -7.31 -6.86 -1.90
CA LEU A 122 -7.99 -5.76 -1.25
C LEU A 122 -6.98 -4.65 -0.96
N ILE A 123 -7.29 -3.44 -1.41
CA ILE A 123 -6.56 -2.21 -1.10
C ILE A 123 -7.52 -1.29 -0.34
N THR A 124 -7.14 -0.87 0.86
CA THR A 124 -7.92 0.06 1.68
C THR A 124 -6.98 0.96 2.46
N GLY A 125 -7.50 1.88 3.27
CA GLY A 125 -6.66 2.82 3.98
C GLY A 125 -7.39 3.71 4.96
N GLY A 126 -6.60 4.41 5.76
CA GLY A 126 -7.06 5.29 6.84
C GLY A 126 -6.01 5.41 7.94
N MET A 127 -6.45 5.95 9.08
CA MET A 127 -5.56 6.24 10.21
C MET A 127 -5.44 5.09 11.22
N ASN A 128 -6.30 4.07 11.15
CA ASN A 128 -6.42 3.03 12.19
C ASN A 128 -6.74 1.66 11.55
N PRO A 129 -5.72 0.83 11.25
CA PRO A 129 -5.95 -0.51 10.73
C PRO A 129 -6.52 -1.42 11.84
N ARG A 130 -7.83 -1.74 11.75
CA ARG A 130 -8.52 -2.59 12.74
C ARG A 130 -8.46 -4.09 12.47
N TYR A 131 -8.01 -4.48 11.28
CA TYR A 131 -8.02 -5.86 10.82
C TYR A 131 -6.61 -6.35 10.49
N ASP A 132 -6.50 -7.66 10.28
CA ASP A 132 -5.25 -8.29 9.88
C ASP A 132 -5.01 -8.12 8.38
N TYR A 133 -4.25 -7.07 8.08
CA TYR A 133 -3.71 -6.81 6.75
C TYR A 133 -2.38 -7.54 6.57
N SER A 134 -2.19 -8.13 5.39
CA SER A 134 -0.94 -8.77 4.97
C SER A 134 0.18 -7.75 4.93
N SER A 135 -0.13 -6.57 4.38
CA SER A 135 0.83 -5.50 4.18
C SER A 135 0.24 -4.15 4.60
N ILE A 136 1.06 -3.34 5.25
CA ILE A 136 0.71 -1.98 5.69
C ILE A 136 1.75 -1.02 5.13
N PHE A 137 1.30 -0.08 4.34
CA PHE A 137 2.14 0.93 3.73
C PHE A 137 2.01 2.22 4.53
N PHE A 138 3.14 2.87 4.80
CA PHE A 138 3.23 4.16 5.48
C PHE A 138 3.92 5.15 4.57
N THR A 139 3.58 6.42 4.66
CA THR A 139 4.21 7.43 3.80
C THR A 139 5.44 8.03 4.43
N THR A 140 6.26 8.70 3.63
CA THR A 140 7.43 9.47 4.11
C THR A 140 7.07 10.53 5.16
N LYS A 141 5.80 10.96 5.21
CA LYS A 141 5.30 11.95 6.16
C LYS A 141 4.84 11.36 7.48
N THR A 142 4.60 10.05 7.56
CA THR A 142 4.05 9.43 8.76
C THR A 142 5.09 9.49 9.90
N SER A 143 4.64 9.87 11.09
CA SER A 143 5.50 10.05 12.27
C SER A 143 5.76 8.73 13.00
N TYR A 144 6.82 8.69 13.82
CA TYR A 144 7.12 7.53 14.65
C TYR A 144 5.96 7.20 15.60
N ASP A 145 5.34 8.21 16.20
CA ASP A 145 4.25 8.04 17.17
C ASP A 145 2.99 7.45 16.54
N GLU A 146 2.80 7.63 15.24
CA GLU A 146 1.71 7.00 14.47
C GLU A 146 2.04 5.56 14.05
N ILE A 147 3.30 5.29 13.69
CA ILE A 147 3.74 3.99 13.18
C ILE A 147 3.95 2.99 14.31
N PHE A 148 4.53 3.43 15.42
CA PHE A 148 4.92 2.56 16.52
C PHE A 148 3.74 1.77 17.13
N PRO A 149 2.56 2.37 17.40
CA PRO A 149 1.40 1.62 17.88
C PRO A 149 0.93 0.53 16.90
N VAL A 150 1.10 0.76 15.59
CA VAL A 150 0.69 -0.18 14.54
C VAL A 150 1.68 -1.34 14.40
N LEU A 151 2.99 -1.07 14.52
CA LEU A 151 4.04 -2.05 14.25
C LEU A 151 4.63 -2.73 15.48
N SER A 152 4.55 -2.12 16.67
CA SER A 152 5.20 -2.62 17.89
C SER A 152 4.83 -4.06 18.26
N THR A 153 3.61 -4.50 17.92
CA THR A 153 3.15 -5.88 18.16
C THR A 153 3.44 -6.82 16.99
N ARG A 154 3.74 -6.28 15.80
CA ARG A 154 3.91 -7.02 14.54
C ARG A 154 5.38 -7.29 14.20
N VAL A 155 6.27 -6.43 14.66
CA VAL A 155 7.70 -6.48 14.39
C VAL A 155 8.45 -6.45 15.71
N LYS A 156 9.31 -7.44 15.94
CA LYS A 156 10.10 -7.57 17.18
C LYS A 156 11.56 -7.28 16.89
N ASN A 157 12.23 -6.66 17.85
CA ASN A 157 13.69 -6.46 17.83
C ASN A 157 14.22 -5.63 16.64
N ILE A 158 13.42 -4.68 16.12
CA ILE A 158 13.87 -3.74 15.09
C ILE A 158 13.79 -2.32 15.65
N ASP A 159 14.86 -1.54 15.47
CA ASP A 159 14.86 -0.11 15.78
C ASP A 159 14.08 0.68 14.72
N ILE A 160 12.76 0.76 14.90
CA ILE A 160 11.85 1.49 14.00
C ILE A 160 12.27 2.96 13.85
N LYS A 161 12.91 3.60 14.85
CA LYS A 161 13.32 5.00 14.74
C LYS A 161 14.42 5.18 13.70
N SER A 162 15.43 4.30 13.73
CA SER A 162 16.50 4.33 12.74
C SER A 162 15.98 4.01 11.34
N VAL A 163 15.14 2.98 11.18
CA VAL A 163 14.48 2.65 9.89
C VAL A 163 13.73 3.86 9.32
N LEU A 164 12.97 4.56 10.17
CA LEU A 164 12.20 5.73 9.74
C LEU A 164 13.10 6.91 9.37
N SER A 165 14.21 7.10 10.05
CA SER A 165 15.19 8.14 9.70
C SER A 165 15.78 7.86 8.32
N GLU A 166 16.18 6.62 8.04
CA GLU A 166 16.77 6.22 6.76
C GLU A 166 15.76 6.33 5.61
N THR A 167 14.55 5.77 5.77
CA THR A 167 13.50 5.82 4.74
C THR A 167 13.09 7.26 4.41
N LYS A 168 12.99 8.14 5.42
CA LYS A 168 12.73 9.57 5.21
C LYS A 168 13.90 10.28 4.51
N GLY A 169 15.13 9.98 4.90
CA GLY A 169 16.33 10.52 4.25
C GLY A 169 16.44 10.16 2.77
N ALA A 170 15.96 8.97 2.40
CA ALA A 170 15.92 8.48 1.03
C ALA A 170 14.63 8.83 0.26
N ASP A 171 13.68 9.56 0.87
CA ASP A 171 12.34 9.87 0.33
C ASP A 171 11.56 8.63 -0.15
N VAL A 172 11.72 7.50 0.56
CA VAL A 172 10.98 6.26 0.31
C VAL A 172 10.02 5.93 1.46
N SER A 173 8.94 5.25 1.12
CA SER A 173 7.88 4.86 2.06
C SER A 173 8.21 3.56 2.76
N LEU A 174 7.84 3.45 4.04
CA LEU A 174 8.01 2.22 4.81
C LEU A 174 6.84 1.27 4.54
N VAL A 175 7.14 -0.01 4.40
CA VAL A 175 6.14 -1.07 4.22
C VAL A 175 6.38 -2.17 5.22
N TYR A 176 5.35 -2.52 5.96
CA TYR A 176 5.29 -3.77 6.71
C TYR A 176 4.66 -4.85 5.84
N ASN A 177 5.23 -6.06 5.83
CA ASN A 177 4.60 -7.23 5.23
C ASN A 177 4.96 -8.50 6.00
N THR A 178 3.94 -9.18 6.51
CA THR A 178 4.03 -10.50 7.18
C THR A 178 5.25 -10.66 8.12
N GLY A 179 5.46 -9.69 9.01
CA GLY A 179 6.52 -9.72 10.03
C GLY A 179 7.85 -9.08 9.64
N SER A 180 7.99 -8.59 8.39
CA SER A 180 9.20 -7.94 7.89
C SER A 180 8.94 -6.51 7.44
N LEU A 181 9.99 -5.70 7.37
CA LEU A 181 9.95 -4.31 6.88
C LEU A 181 10.67 -4.19 5.54
N TYR A 182 10.12 -3.34 4.68
CA TYR A 182 10.60 -3.07 3.32
C TYR A 182 10.47 -1.58 3.03
N TRP A 183 11.14 -1.09 2.00
CA TRP A 183 10.87 0.25 1.44
C TRP A 183 10.10 0.18 0.13
N PHE A 184 9.38 1.26 -0.18
CA PHE A 184 8.59 1.41 -1.39
C PHE A 184 8.67 2.84 -1.91
N ASP A 185 8.92 3.01 -3.21
CA ASP A 185 8.95 4.34 -3.82
C ASP A 185 7.70 4.59 -4.67
N TYR A 186 6.78 5.41 -4.14
CA TYR A 186 5.58 5.85 -4.87
C TYR A 186 5.88 6.75 -6.09
N ASN A 187 7.06 7.37 -6.16
CA ASN A 187 7.46 8.32 -7.20
C ASN A 187 8.12 7.63 -8.39
N SER A 188 8.87 6.53 -8.17
CA SER A 188 9.48 5.71 -9.25
C SER A 188 8.47 5.16 -10.28
N ILE A 189 7.18 5.26 -9.98
CA ILE A 189 6.06 4.68 -10.71
C ILE A 189 5.42 5.69 -11.69
N GLN A 190 5.78 6.99 -11.61
CA GLN A 190 5.51 7.89 -12.74
C GLN A 190 6.44 7.46 -13.87
N GLY A 191 5.91 7.14 -15.05
CA GLY A 191 6.64 6.63 -16.23
C GLY A 191 7.75 7.53 -16.83
N ILE A 192 8.41 8.32 -16.00
CA ILE A 192 9.77 8.77 -16.20
C ILE A 192 10.63 7.56 -15.82
N ALA A 193 11.34 6.97 -16.80
CA ALA A 193 12.42 6.04 -16.53
C ALA A 193 13.22 6.53 -15.31
N PRO A 194 13.60 5.65 -14.37
CA PRO A 194 14.09 6.10 -13.08
C PRO A 194 15.23 7.10 -13.29
N ILE A 195 15.03 8.36 -12.88
CA ILE A 195 16.11 9.37 -12.86
C ILE A 195 17.22 8.89 -11.91
N ILE A 196 16.86 8.03 -10.95
CA ILE A 196 17.81 7.31 -10.12
C ILE A 196 18.17 6.01 -10.84
N ASN A 197 19.27 6.06 -11.58
CA ASN A 197 19.92 4.86 -12.05
C ASN A 197 20.32 4.01 -10.83
N TYR A 198 19.56 2.95 -10.55
CA TYR A 198 19.75 2.09 -9.37
C TYR A 198 21.17 1.52 -9.27
N LYS A 199 21.85 1.35 -10.40
CA LYS A 199 23.25 0.97 -10.43
C LYS A 199 24.14 2.11 -9.90
N GLN A 200 23.92 3.34 -10.34
CA GLN A 200 24.66 4.51 -9.83
C GLN A 200 24.35 4.81 -8.36
N ALA A 201 23.10 4.64 -7.91
CA ALA A 201 22.76 4.80 -6.49
C ALA A 201 23.42 3.73 -5.63
N SER A 202 23.44 2.47 -6.10
CA SER A 202 24.13 1.38 -5.42
C SER A 202 25.65 1.58 -5.40
N ASP A 203 26.25 2.01 -6.52
CA ASP A 203 27.69 2.30 -6.64
C ASP A 203 28.09 3.52 -5.78
N TYR A 204 27.22 4.54 -5.68
CA TYR A 204 27.44 5.71 -4.82
C TYR A 204 27.39 5.33 -3.33
N LEU A 205 26.41 4.52 -2.92
CA LEU A 205 26.31 4.05 -1.53
C LEU A 205 27.48 3.13 -1.16
N ARG A 206 27.96 2.32 -2.11
CA ARG A 206 29.14 1.47 -1.93
C ARG A 206 30.43 2.29 -1.79
N SER A 207 30.64 3.28 -2.67
CA SER A 207 31.82 4.16 -2.59
C SER A 207 31.84 5.04 -1.34
N LEU A 208 30.68 5.45 -0.83
CA LEU A 208 30.56 6.12 0.47
C LEU A 208 30.95 5.20 1.64
N ALA A 209 30.55 3.92 1.59
CA ALA A 209 30.93 2.95 2.61
C ALA A 209 32.45 2.70 2.61
N GLU A 210 33.04 2.51 1.44
CA GLU A 210 34.50 2.35 1.28
C GLU A 210 35.27 3.59 1.76
N ALA A 211 34.79 4.80 1.43
CA ALA A 211 35.44 6.05 1.86
C ALA A 211 35.39 6.30 3.38
N LEU A 212 34.44 5.68 4.08
CA LEU A 212 34.34 5.75 5.54
C LEU A 212 35.23 4.70 6.22
N GLU A 213 35.51 3.57 5.58
CA GLU A 213 36.48 2.56 6.05
C GLU A 213 37.94 3.04 5.97
N PHE A 214 38.27 3.94 5.04
CA PHE A 214 39.63 4.47 4.86
C PHE A 214 39.99 5.67 5.76
N LYS A 215 39.11 6.09 6.67
CA LYS A 215 39.35 7.20 7.61
C LYS A 215 39.71 6.77 9.03
N GLU A 216 39.97 5.49 9.24
CA GLU A 216 40.69 4.94 10.42
C GLU A 216 42.18 4.74 10.11
#